data_AF-A0A848WTB3-F1
#
_entry.id   AF-A0A848WTB3-F1
#
_cell.length_a   1.000
_cell.length_b   1.000
_cell.length_c   1.000
_cell.angle_alpha   90.00
_cell.angle_beta   90.00
_cell.angle_gamma   90.00
#
_symmetry.space_group_name_H-M   'P 1'
#
loop_
_entity.id
_entity.type
_entity.pdbx_description
1 polymer ?
#
loop_
_entity_poly.entity_id
_entity_poly.type
_entity_poly.pdbx_seq_one_letter_code
_entity_poly.pdbx_strand_id
1 'polypeptide(L)'
;MQKIRFEEAVKLIRARDQRFDQDAYLFLRDALDFTVQRIKSDEAEELRHVTGPQLLEGVRDHATKEFGPMAFTVLESWGVSCGEDIGSMVFQLIEVGAFGKSAEDSPEDFAGVLDLEEELTAPFRPKATAGEGDDLEFPDRQNQPATKPKA
;
A
#
# COMPACT_ATOMS: atom_id res chain seq x y z
N MET A 1 -19.70 4.16 26.95
CA MET A 1 -19.53 4.95 25.71
C MET A 1 -20.02 4.11 24.54
N GLN A 2 -21.01 4.57 23.79
CA GLN A 2 -21.39 3.89 22.54
C GLN A 2 -20.27 4.10 21.52
N LYS A 3 -19.70 3.00 21.01
CA LYS A 3 -18.74 3.06 19.89
C LYS A 3 -19.48 3.67 18.70
N ILE A 4 -18.96 4.77 18.15
CA ILE A 4 -19.49 5.33 16.90
C ILE A 4 -19.26 4.28 15.81
N ARG A 5 -20.24 4.09 14.93
CA ARG A 5 -20.09 3.17 13.80
C ARG A 5 -19.00 3.68 12.87
N PHE A 6 -18.20 2.78 12.32
CA PHE A 6 -17.07 3.10 11.44
C PHE A 6 -17.46 4.08 10.32
N GLU A 7 -18.58 3.83 9.62
CA GLU A 7 -19.05 4.69 8.53
C GLU A 7 -19.38 6.12 8.98
N GLU A 8 -19.87 6.27 10.21
CA GLU A 8 -20.21 7.57 10.80
C GLU A 8 -18.96 8.30 11.26
N ALA A 9 -17.98 7.56 11.81
CA ALA A 9 -16.66 8.08 12.12
C ALA A 9 -15.93 8.61 10.89
N VAL A 10 -15.90 7.86 9.78
CA VAL A 10 -15.29 8.30 8.52
C VAL A 10 -15.98 9.56 7.98
N LYS A 11 -17.31 9.66 8.08
CA LYS A 11 -18.04 10.87 7.69
C LYS A 11 -17.66 12.08 8.54
N LEU A 12 -17.52 11.91 9.86
CA LEU A 12 -17.12 12.97 10.77
C LEU A 12 -15.68 13.43 10.53
N ILE A 13 -14.78 12.49 10.26
CA ILE A 13 -13.39 12.77 9.92
C ILE A 13 -13.33 13.54 8.60
N ARG A 14 -13.97 13.03 7.53
CA ARG A 14 -13.99 13.68 6.21
C ARG A 14 -14.66 15.06 6.19
N ALA A 15 -15.55 15.32 7.14
CA ALA A 15 -16.14 16.65 7.32
C ALA A 15 -15.15 17.67 7.91
N ARG A 16 -14.08 17.21 8.58
CA ARG A 16 -13.05 18.04 9.20
C ARG A 16 -11.75 18.05 8.39
N ASP A 17 -11.37 16.90 7.86
CA ASP A 17 -10.12 16.68 7.12
C ASP A 17 -10.40 15.86 5.85
N GLN A 18 -10.11 16.43 4.69
CA GLN A 18 -10.33 15.81 3.38
C GLN A 18 -9.03 15.31 2.73
N ARG A 19 -7.94 15.19 3.50
CA ARG A 19 -6.65 14.69 2.98
C ARG A 19 -6.74 13.27 2.46
N PHE A 20 -7.58 12.44 3.07
CA PHE A 20 -7.72 11.02 2.74
C PHE A 20 -9.10 10.72 2.14
N ASP A 21 -9.13 9.87 1.11
CA ASP A 21 -10.39 9.39 0.55
C ASP A 21 -11.11 8.44 1.52
N GLN A 22 -12.44 8.36 1.42
CA GLN A 22 -13.25 7.39 2.15
C GLN A 22 -12.78 5.95 1.90
N ASP A 23 -12.35 5.65 0.67
CA ASP A 23 -11.87 4.31 0.30
C ASP A 23 -10.58 3.94 1.04
N ALA A 24 -9.69 4.91 1.34
CA ALA A 24 -8.52 4.64 2.17
C ALA A 24 -8.92 4.17 3.58
N TYR A 25 -9.95 4.77 4.18
CA TYR A 25 -10.43 4.32 5.49
C TYR A 25 -11.02 2.92 5.42
N LEU A 26 -11.81 2.62 4.39
CA LEU A 26 -12.38 1.28 4.19
C LEU A 26 -11.27 0.23 4.04
N PHE A 27 -10.27 0.54 3.22
CA PHE A 27 -9.08 -0.29 3.07
C PHE A 27 -8.33 -0.48 4.40
N LEU A 28 -8.15 0.59 5.19
CA LEU A 28 -7.50 0.51 6.50
C LEU A 28 -8.24 -0.42 7.47
N ARG A 29 -9.58 -0.40 7.46
CA ARG A 29 -10.39 -1.32 8.26
C ARG A 29 -10.14 -2.78 7.85
N ASP A 30 -10.12 -3.04 6.55
CA ASP A 30 -9.96 -4.39 6.01
C ASP A 30 -8.53 -4.91 6.23
N ALA A 31 -7.52 -4.04 6.09
CA ALA A 31 -6.14 -4.30 6.45
C ALA A 31 -5.97 -4.60 7.95
N LEU A 32 -6.63 -3.83 8.83
CA LEU A 32 -6.61 -4.11 10.26
C LEU A 32 -7.23 -5.47 10.59
N ASP A 33 -8.38 -5.80 9.99
CA ASP A 33 -9.01 -7.11 10.18
C ASP A 33 -8.09 -8.24 9.71
N PHE A 34 -7.43 -8.05 8.57
CA PHE A 34 -6.41 -8.96 8.05
C PHE A 34 -5.26 -9.17 9.05
N THR A 35 -4.70 -8.09 9.62
CA THR A 35 -3.64 -8.17 10.64
C THR A 35 -4.11 -8.88 11.90
N VAL A 36 -5.31 -8.56 12.39
CA VAL A 36 -5.90 -9.20 13.59
C VAL A 36 -6.13 -10.69 13.36
N GLN A 37 -6.66 -11.08 12.19
CA GLN A 37 -6.86 -12.49 11.84
C GLN A 37 -5.53 -13.25 11.74
N ARG A 38 -4.49 -12.60 11.22
CA ARG A 38 -3.14 -13.17 11.14
C ARG A 38 -2.55 -13.40 12.53
N ILE A 39 -2.56 -12.38 13.40
CA ILE A 39 -2.02 -12.48 14.77
C ILE A 39 -2.76 -13.57 15.58
N LYS A 40 -4.10 -13.65 15.45
CA LYS A 40 -4.91 -14.69 16.12
C LYS A 40 -4.54 -16.11 15.71
N SER A 41 -4.00 -16.29 14.51
CA SER A 41 -3.64 -17.61 13.99
C SER A 41 -2.23 -18.03 14.43
N ASP A 42 -1.35 -17.07 14.73
CA ASP A 42 0.03 -17.30 15.16
C ASP A 42 0.21 -17.36 16.69
N GLU A 43 -0.58 -16.62 17.49
CA GLU A 43 -0.46 -16.59 18.96
C GLU A 43 -1.81 -16.75 19.68
N ALA A 44 -1.80 -17.58 20.73
CA ALA A 44 -2.96 -17.91 21.54
C ALA A 44 -3.57 -16.68 22.25
N GLU A 45 -4.82 -16.36 21.88
CA GLU A 45 -5.91 -15.68 22.62
C GLU A 45 -5.71 -14.31 23.31
N GLU A 46 -4.50 -13.82 23.61
CA GLU A 46 -4.35 -12.70 24.57
C GLU A 46 -3.99 -11.32 23.99
N LEU A 47 -3.59 -11.20 22.72
CA LEU A 47 -3.21 -9.92 22.13
C LEU A 47 -4.21 -9.45 21.06
N ARG A 48 -5.28 -8.77 21.50
CA ARG A 48 -6.22 -8.05 20.61
C ARG A 48 -5.71 -6.68 20.16
N HIS A 49 -4.50 -6.30 20.56
CA HIS A 49 -3.91 -5.01 20.25
C HIS A 49 -2.91 -5.19 19.11
N VAL A 50 -3.10 -4.44 18.04
CA VAL A 50 -2.18 -4.39 16.91
C VAL A 50 -1.33 -3.14 17.11
N THR A 51 -0.01 -3.31 17.17
CA THR A 51 0.92 -2.18 17.28
C THR A 51 1.07 -1.48 15.93
N GLY A 52 1.55 -0.23 15.93
CA GLY A 52 1.78 0.53 14.69
C GLY A 52 2.60 -0.23 13.62
N PRO A 53 3.77 -0.79 13.97
CA PRO A 53 4.58 -1.58 13.03
C PRO A 53 3.85 -2.82 12.50
N GLN A 54 3.12 -3.56 13.35
CA GLN A 54 2.34 -4.71 12.92
C GLN A 54 1.22 -4.32 11.95
N LEU A 55 0.59 -3.17 12.17
CA LEU A 55 -0.42 -2.65 11.26
C LEU A 55 0.20 -2.28 9.92
N LEU A 56 1.39 -1.64 9.90
CA LEU A 56 2.09 -1.32 8.65
C LEU A 56 2.44 -2.56 7.84
N GLU A 57 2.97 -3.60 8.48
CA GLU A 57 3.24 -4.89 7.83
C GLU A 57 1.97 -5.51 7.25
N GLY A 58 0.88 -5.51 8.03
CA GLY A 58 -0.40 -6.03 7.57
C GLY A 58 -1.01 -5.22 6.43
N VAL A 59 -0.85 -3.89 6.44
CA VAL A 59 -1.24 -3.01 5.33
C VAL A 59 -0.44 -3.34 4.08
N ARG A 60 0.89 -3.48 4.18
CA ARG A 60 1.74 -3.88 3.04
C ARG A 60 1.28 -5.21 2.45
N ASP A 61 1.11 -6.22 3.29
CA ASP A 61 0.73 -7.56 2.86
C ASP A 61 -0.68 -7.58 2.24
N HIS A 62 -1.63 -6.85 2.85
CA HIS A 62 -2.99 -6.75 2.35
C HIS A 62 -3.06 -5.98 1.02
N ALA A 63 -2.37 -4.84 0.92
CA ALA A 63 -2.31 -4.05 -0.31
C ALA A 63 -1.68 -4.83 -1.46
N THR A 64 -0.57 -5.55 -1.19
CA THR A 64 0.09 -6.41 -2.17
C THR A 64 -0.82 -7.55 -2.62
N LYS A 65 -1.61 -8.12 -1.70
CA LYS A 65 -2.53 -9.21 -2.03
C LYS A 65 -3.71 -8.74 -2.87
N GLU A 66 -4.27 -7.56 -2.58
CA GLU A 66 -5.48 -7.05 -3.23
C GLU A 66 -5.18 -6.37 -4.56
N PHE A 67 -4.11 -5.57 -4.63
CA PHE A 67 -3.78 -4.72 -5.77
C PHE A 67 -2.48 -5.12 -6.49
N GLY A 68 -1.65 -5.98 -5.89
CA GLY A 68 -0.39 -6.43 -6.47
C GLY A 68 0.55 -5.27 -6.80
N PRO A 69 1.07 -5.17 -8.04
CA PRO A 69 2.03 -4.13 -8.41
C PRO A 69 1.45 -2.72 -8.42
N MET A 70 0.11 -2.58 -8.41
CA MET A 70 -0.57 -1.28 -8.38
C MET A 70 -0.89 -0.80 -6.97
N ALA A 71 -0.52 -1.57 -5.93
CA ALA A 71 -0.84 -1.25 -4.54
C ALA A 71 -0.43 0.17 -4.15
N PHE A 72 0.80 0.58 -4.48
CA PHE A 72 1.29 1.91 -4.17
C PHE A 72 0.49 3.01 -4.88
N THR A 73 0.25 2.87 -6.19
CA THR A 73 -0.51 3.86 -6.98
C THR A 73 -1.95 4.02 -6.48
N VAL A 74 -2.60 2.95 -6.04
CA VAL A 74 -3.95 3.00 -5.48
C VAL A 74 -3.95 3.75 -4.15
N LEU A 75 -3.02 3.44 -3.24
CA LEU A 75 -2.88 4.13 -1.97
C LEU A 75 -2.58 5.63 -2.17
N GLU A 76 -1.66 5.95 -3.08
CA GLU A 76 -1.32 7.33 -3.44
C GLU A 76 -2.53 8.10 -3.97
N SER A 77 -3.36 7.45 -4.80
CA SER A 77 -4.59 8.07 -5.33
C SER A 77 -5.60 8.44 -4.25
N TRP A 78 -5.56 7.77 -3.10
CA TRP A 78 -6.40 8.08 -1.94
C TRP A 78 -5.74 9.02 -0.93
N GLY A 79 -4.54 9.53 -1.24
CA GLY A 79 -3.78 10.44 -0.40
C GLY A 79 -2.86 9.76 0.61
N VAL A 80 -2.62 8.45 0.50
CA VAL A 80 -1.74 7.68 1.39
C VAL A 80 -0.44 7.38 0.66
N SER A 81 0.64 8.04 1.08
CA SER A 81 1.97 7.92 0.46
C SER A 81 3.01 7.31 1.39
N CYS A 82 2.85 7.48 2.71
CA CYS A 82 3.80 6.97 3.70
C CYS A 82 3.09 6.31 4.90
N GLY A 83 3.87 5.63 5.74
CA GLY A 83 3.35 5.07 6.99
C GLY A 83 2.73 6.12 7.92
N GLU A 84 3.25 7.36 7.91
CA GLU A 84 2.74 8.46 8.74
C GLU A 84 1.30 8.85 8.37
N ASP A 85 0.93 8.73 7.09
CA ASP A 85 -0.44 8.95 6.62
C ASP A 85 -1.39 7.91 7.22
N ILE A 86 -0.97 6.63 7.22
CA ILE A 86 -1.72 5.52 7.84
C ILE A 86 -1.88 5.78 9.34
N GLY A 87 -0.78 6.14 10.03
CA GLY A 87 -0.82 6.50 11.44
C GLY A 87 -1.81 7.64 11.69
N SER A 88 -1.73 8.71 10.90
CA SER A 88 -2.65 9.85 11.00
C SER A 88 -4.11 9.44 10.84
N MET A 89 -4.43 8.53 9.91
CA MET A 89 -5.79 8.01 9.72
C MET A 89 -6.28 7.20 10.94
N VAL A 90 -5.42 6.34 11.51
CA VAL A 90 -5.73 5.56 12.71
C VAL A 90 -6.00 6.48 13.90
N PHE A 91 -5.16 7.49 14.11
CA PHE A 91 -5.34 8.46 15.19
C PHE A 91 -6.63 9.28 15.04
N GLN A 92 -6.98 9.70 13.83
CA GLN A 92 -8.26 10.35 13.56
C GLN A 92 -9.46 9.45 13.94
N LEU A 93 -9.38 8.14 13.64
CA LEU A 93 -10.41 7.16 14.01
C LEU A 93 -10.48 6.92 15.54
N ILE A 94 -9.35 7.01 16.23
CA ILE A 94 -9.28 6.95 17.69
C ILE A 94 -9.92 8.19 18.31
N GLU A 95 -9.61 9.38 17.79
CA GLU A 95 -10.15 10.65 18.31
C GLU A 95 -11.67 10.73 18.22
N VAL A 96 -12.27 10.20 17.15
CA VAL A 96 -13.74 10.12 17.00
C VAL A 96 -14.34 8.93 17.77
N GLY A 97 -13.53 8.10 18.44
CA GLY A 97 -14.01 6.99 19.27
C GLY A 97 -14.49 5.76 18.48
N ALA A 98 -14.10 5.63 17.21
CA ALA A 98 -14.31 4.40 16.46
C ALA A 98 -13.34 3.31 16.91
N PHE A 99 -12.07 3.68 17.13
CA PHE A 99 -11.00 2.79 17.52
C PHE A 99 -10.58 3.04 18.98
N GLY A 100 -10.02 1.99 19.61
CA GLY A 100 -9.42 2.10 20.94
C GLY A 100 -7.95 2.49 20.82
N LYS A 101 -7.49 3.42 21.66
CA LYS A 101 -6.07 3.77 21.78
C LYS A 101 -5.38 2.86 22.80
N SER A 102 -4.19 2.35 22.51
CA SER A 102 -3.30 1.83 23.56
C SER A 102 -2.41 2.97 24.09
N ALA A 103 -2.03 2.90 25.37
CA ALA A 103 -1.21 3.95 25.98
C ALA A 103 0.17 4.11 25.33
N GLU A 104 0.63 3.08 24.63
CA GLU A 104 1.95 3.00 23.99
C GLU A 104 1.92 3.45 22.53
N ASP A 105 0.74 3.60 21.91
CA ASP A 105 0.65 3.98 20.50
C ASP A 105 0.89 5.50 20.33
N SER A 106 1.92 5.84 19.55
CA SER A 106 2.24 7.19 19.07
C SER A 106 2.15 7.27 17.54
N PRO A 107 1.77 8.41 16.94
CA PRO A 107 1.85 8.59 15.48
C PRO A 107 3.28 8.42 14.96
N GLU A 108 4.27 8.69 15.83
CA GLU A 108 5.69 8.52 15.53
C GLU A 108 6.08 7.06 15.31
N ASP A 109 5.32 6.09 15.84
CA ASP A 109 5.55 4.66 15.59
C ASP A 109 5.30 4.25 14.13
N PHE A 110 4.74 5.17 13.33
CA PHE A 110 4.52 4.98 11.92
C PHE A 110 5.54 5.73 11.05
N ALA A 111 6.34 6.62 11.63
CA ALA A 111 7.27 7.47 10.92
C ALA A 111 8.58 6.74 10.63
N GLY A 112 8.95 6.62 9.35
CA GLY A 112 10.23 6.04 8.93
C GLY A 112 10.39 4.54 9.21
N VAL A 113 9.31 3.86 9.63
CA VAL A 113 9.34 2.40 9.90
C VAL A 113 9.24 1.59 8.62
N LEU A 114 8.47 2.06 7.65
CA LEU A 114 8.21 1.35 6.40
C LEU A 114 8.12 2.30 5.21
N ASP A 115 8.88 2.00 4.16
CA ASP A 115 8.77 2.68 2.86
C ASP A 115 7.73 1.92 2.01
N LEU A 116 6.52 2.48 1.92
CA LEU A 116 5.41 1.85 1.19
C LEU A 116 5.74 1.70 -0.30
N GLU A 117 6.45 2.65 -0.91
CA GLU A 117 6.80 2.58 -2.33
C GLU A 117 7.77 1.41 -2.57
N GLU A 118 8.86 1.36 -1.79
CA GLU A 118 9.87 0.31 -1.94
C GLU A 118 9.26 -1.07 -1.65
N GLU A 119 8.56 -1.23 -0.53
CA GLU A 119 8.04 -2.53 -0.10
C GLU A 119 6.95 -3.09 -1.02
N LEU A 120 6.12 -2.23 -1.60
CA LEU A 120 5.07 -2.65 -2.53
C LEU A 120 5.60 -2.89 -3.95
N THR A 121 6.67 -2.19 -4.36
CA THR A 121 7.24 -2.34 -5.71
C THR A 121 8.34 -3.40 -5.80
N ALA A 122 9.14 -3.58 -4.76
CA ALA A 122 10.25 -4.53 -4.69
C ALA A 122 9.89 -5.97 -5.13
N PRO A 123 8.77 -6.59 -4.68
CA PRO A 123 8.43 -7.96 -5.09
C PRO A 123 8.09 -8.09 -6.59
N PHE A 124 7.72 -6.99 -7.26
CA PHE A 124 7.37 -6.97 -8.68
C PHE A 124 8.45 -6.39 -9.58
N ARG A 125 9.57 -5.91 -9.02
CA ARG A 125 10.69 -5.47 -9.84
C ARG A 125 11.21 -6.66 -10.65
N PRO A 126 11.30 -6.53 -11.99
CA PRO A 126 11.94 -7.54 -12.79
C PRO A 126 13.35 -7.74 -12.24
N LYS A 127 13.69 -8.97 -11.86
CA LYS A 127 15.12 -9.31 -11.78
C LYS A 127 15.66 -9.03 -13.15
N ALA A 128 16.58 -8.08 -13.26
CA ALA A 128 17.28 -7.86 -14.51
C ALA A 128 17.79 -9.24 -14.94
N THR A 129 17.17 -9.80 -15.98
CA THR A 129 17.83 -10.82 -16.76
C THR A 129 19.06 -10.09 -17.23
N ALA A 130 20.22 -10.43 -16.66
CA ALA A 130 21.48 -10.09 -17.26
C ALA A 130 21.35 -10.60 -18.70
N GLY A 131 21.07 -9.68 -19.62
CA GLY A 131 21.21 -9.93 -21.03
C GLY A 131 22.69 -10.19 -21.20
N GLU A 132 23.05 -11.47 -21.23
CA GLU A 132 24.02 -11.97 -22.19
C GLU A 132 23.82 -11.15 -23.47
N GLY A 133 24.89 -10.50 -23.94
CA GLY A 133 24.83 -9.63 -25.10
C GLY A 133 24.16 -10.34 -26.26
N ASP A 134 22.94 -9.92 -26.59
CA ASP A 134 22.35 -10.22 -27.87
C ASP A 134 23.07 -9.27 -28.84
N ASP A 135 24.15 -9.79 -29.43
CA ASP A 135 24.76 -9.27 -30.65
C ASP A 135 23.67 -9.26 -31.73
N LEU A 136 22.78 -8.27 -31.66
CA LEU A 136 21.90 -7.89 -32.75
C LEU A 136 22.79 -7.24 -33.81
N GLU A 137 23.53 -8.08 -34.55
CA GLU A 137 24.06 -7.73 -35.87
C GLU A 137 22.86 -7.39 -36.75
N PHE A 138 22.57 -6.10 -36.87
CA PHE A 138 21.72 -5.59 -37.92
C PHE A 138 22.40 -5.93 -39.25
N PRO A 139 21.80 -6.76 -40.12
CA PRO A 139 22.40 -7.01 -41.43
C PRO A 139 22.42 -5.68 -42.18
N ASP A 140 23.63 -5.25 -42.51
CA ASP A 140 23.94 -4.09 -43.33
C ASP A 140 23.10 -4.17 -44.62
N ARG A 141 22.14 -3.27 -44.79
CA ARG A 141 21.32 -3.19 -46.01
C ARG A 141 22.20 -2.63 -47.13
N GLN A 142 23.13 -3.45 -47.61
CA GLN A 142 23.84 -3.20 -48.86
C GLN A 142 22.87 -3.38 -50.03
N ASN A 143 22.34 -2.23 -50.45
CA ASN A 143 22.26 -1.84 -51.86
C ASN A 143 21.65 -2.88 -52.82
N GLN A 144 20.32 -2.99 -52.83
CA GLN A 144 19.62 -3.60 -53.97
C GLN A 144 19.74 -2.67 -55.18
N PRO A 145 20.33 -3.09 -56.32
CA PRO A 145 20.32 -2.27 -57.52
C PRO A 145 18.89 -2.16 -58.06
N ALA A 146 18.46 -0.92 -58.29
CA ALA A 146 17.20 -0.59 -58.92
C ALA A 146 17.01 -1.36 -60.24
N THR A 147 15.92 -2.13 -60.32
CA THR A 147 15.43 -2.72 -61.56
C THR A 147 15.09 -1.58 -62.54
N LYS A 148 15.86 -1.45 -63.61
CA LYS A 148 15.48 -0.59 -64.74
C LYS A 148 14.32 -1.25 -65.50
N PRO A 149 13.26 -0.51 -65.88
CA PRO A 149 12.17 -1.07 -66.66
C PRO A 149 12.58 -1.28 -68.13
N LYS A 150 11.88 -2.24 -68.73
CA LYS A 150 12.02 -2.84 -70.08
C LYS A 150 12.07 -1.84 -71.24
N ALA A 151 12.74 -2.26 -72.32
CA ALA A 151 12.45 -1.85 -73.69
C ALA A 151 11.63 -2.94 -74.38
#